data_AF-A0A321LW38-F1
#
_entry.id   AF-A0A321LW38-F1
#
_cell.length_a   1.000
_cell.length_b   1.000
_cell.length_c   1.000
_cell.angle_alpha   90.00
_cell.angle_beta   90.00
_cell.angle_gamma   90.00
#
_symmetry.space_group_name_H-M   'P 1'
#
loop_
_entity.id
_entity.type
_entity.pdbx_description
1 polymer ?
#
loop_
_entity_poly.entity_id
_entity_poly.type
_entity_poly.pdbx_seq_one_letter_code
_entity_poly.pdbx_strand_id
1 'polypeptide(L)' 'MAKVFTIPVVPDLSRRRKGKRSSDPRYIEGQRLLVEAMKYLAQQDPEQNKDAVMLLSEHFRTRFRMTDRPEEFVGNPSL' A
#
# COMPACT_ATOMS: atom_id res chain seq x y z
N MET A 1 50.24 8.70 12.22
CA MET A 1 49.52 7.93 11.19
C MET A 1 48.22 7.42 11.81
N ALA A 2 47.05 7.76 11.25
CA ALA A 2 45.76 7.35 11.79
C ALA A 2 45.31 6.03 11.12
N LYS A 3 44.85 5.06 11.92
CA LYS A 3 44.40 3.75 11.44
C LYS A 3 42.89 3.81 11.23
N VAL A 4 42.46 3.80 9.97
CA VAL A 4 41.04 3.78 9.59
C VAL A 4 40.54 2.35 9.74
N PHE A 5 39.55 2.14 10.60
CA PHE A 5 38.83 0.88 10.71
C PHE A 5 37.48 1.02 10.02
N THR A 6 37.29 0.28 8.93
CA THR A 6 36.00 0.12 8.26
C THR A 6 35.24 -1.00 8.96
N ILE A 7 34.11 -0.68 9.58
CA ILE A 7 33.17 -1.69 10.11
C ILE A 7 32.24 -2.07 8.95
N PRO A 8 32.31 -3.29 8.39
CA PRO A 8 31.37 -3.72 7.37
C PRO A 8 30.03 -4.03 8.06
N VAL A 9 29.13 -3.04 8.07
CA VAL A 9 27.76 -3.26 8.51
C VAL A 9 27.01 -3.90 7.34
N VAL A 10 27.00 -5.24 7.31
CA VAL A 10 26.13 -5.98 6.39
C VAL A 10 24.68 -5.80 6.87
N PRO A 11 23.75 -5.34 6.02
CA PRO A 11 22.36 -5.21 6.42
C PRO A 11 21.82 -6.58 6.77
N ASP A 12 21.34 -6.72 8.01
CA ASP A 12 20.73 -7.95 8.51
C ASP A 12 19.41 -8.21 7.77
N LEU A 13 19.49 -9.05 6.72
CA LEU A 13 18.34 -9.46 5.91
C LEU A 13 17.35 -10.32 6.72
N SER A 14 17.72 -10.82 7.90
CA SER A 14 16.77 -11.54 8.76
C SER A 14 15.68 -10.61 9.33
N ARG A 15 15.97 -9.30 9.46
CA ARG A 15 14.98 -8.26 9.81
C ARG A 15 14.04 -7.89 8.67
N ARG A 16 14.26 -8.39 7.45
CA ARG A 16 13.29 -8.29 6.34
C ARG A 16 12.09 -9.23 6.50
N ARG A 17 11.98 -9.96 7.61
CA ARG A 17 10.69 -10.44 8.10
C ARG A 17 9.88 -9.26 8.64
N LYS A 18 9.59 -8.28 7.76
CA LYS A 18 8.41 -7.41 7.88
C LYS A 18 7.28 -8.38 8.21
N GLY A 19 6.76 -8.32 9.44
CA GLY A 19 5.76 -9.25 9.93
C GLY A 19 4.73 -9.47 8.84
N LYS A 20 4.26 -10.72 8.67
CA LYS A 20 3.06 -11.02 7.87
C LYS A 20 2.09 -9.89 8.20
N ARG A 21 1.90 -8.95 7.26
CA ARG A 21 0.87 -7.94 7.37
C ARG A 21 -0.38 -8.77 7.24
N SER A 22 -0.83 -9.33 8.37
CA SER A 22 -2.13 -9.94 8.47
C SER A 22 -3.04 -8.83 8.01
N SER A 23 -3.64 -9.02 6.84
CA SER A 23 -4.72 -8.18 6.37
C SER A 23 -5.85 -8.41 7.38
N ASP A 24 -5.80 -7.67 8.48
CA ASP A 24 -6.85 -7.66 9.49
C ASP A 24 -8.17 -7.54 8.70
N PRO A 25 -9.12 -8.46 8.85
CA PRO A 25 -10.37 -8.42 8.11
C PRO A 25 -11.05 -7.03 8.14
N ARG A 26 -10.89 -6.30 9.26
CA ARG A 26 -11.37 -4.91 9.41
C ARG A 26 -10.71 -3.93 8.44
N TYR A 27 -9.45 -4.16 8.10
CA TYR A 27 -8.70 -3.37 7.13
C TYR A 27 -9.22 -3.59 5.70
N ILE A 28 -9.62 -4.83 5.36
CA ILE A 28 -10.21 -5.16 4.05
C ILE A 28 -11.61 -4.56 3.93
N GLU A 29 -12.42 -4.65 5.00
CA GLU A 29 -13.76 -4.05 5.02
C GLU A 29 -13.69 -2.52 4.92
N GLY A 30 -12.77 -1.88 5.64
CA GLY A 30 -12.56 -0.44 5.54
C GLY A 30 -12.14 0.02 4.13
N GLN A 31 -11.32 -0.77 3.44
CA GLN A 31 -10.98 -0.51 2.03
C GLN A 31 -12.18 -0.59 1.11
N ARG A 32 -13.00 -1.64 1.23
CA ARG A 32 -14.20 -1.82 0.41
C ARG A 32 -15.17 -0.68 0.60
N LEU A 33 -15.42 -0.29 1.86
CA LEU A 33 -16.32 0.81 2.20
C LEU A 33 -15.85 2.14 1.60
N LEU A 34 -14.55 2.44 1.66
CA LEU A 34 -13.99 3.67 1.09
C LEU A 34 -14.10 3.70 -0.44
N VAL A 35 -13.85 2.58 -1.12
CA VAL A 35 -14.02 2.48 -2.58
C VAL A 35 -15.49 2.69 -2.97
N GLU A 36 -16.41 2.10 -2.20
CA GLU A 36 -17.83 2.27 -2.43
C GLU A 36 -18.29 3.72 -2.19
N ALA A 37 -17.76 4.39 -1.16
CA ALA A 37 -18.00 5.81 -0.93
C ALA A 37 -17.50 6.69 -2.09
N MET A 38 -16.31 6.42 -2.62
CA MET A 38 -15.79 7.14 -3.79
C MET A 38 -16.66 6.92 -5.03
N LYS A 39 -17.15 5.69 -5.23
CA LYS A 39 -18.08 5.36 -6.32
C LYS A 39 -19.40 6.11 -6.17
N TYR A 40 -19.93 6.18 -4.96
CA TYR A 40 -21.15 6.93 -4.66
C TYR A 40 -20.98 8.42 -4.97
N LEU A 41 -19.88 9.03 -4.53
CA LEU A 41 -19.58 10.44 -4.79
C LEU A 41 -19.45 10.74 -6.30
N ALA A 42 -18.78 9.86 -7.05
CA ALA A 42 -18.63 10.00 -8.49
C ALA A 42 -19.96 9.80 -9.25
N GLN A 43 -20.87 8.97 -8.74
CA GLN A 43 -22.19 8.73 -9.34
C GLN A 43 -23.21 9.83 -9.02
N GLN A 44 -23.12 10.45 -7.84
CA GLN A 44 -24.00 11.54 -7.42
C GLN A 44 -23.72 12.81 -8.22
N ASP A 45 -22.50 13.34 -8.12
CA ASP A 45 -22.07 14.54 -8.85
C ASP A 45 -20.53 14.55 -8.95
N PRO A 46 -19.96 14.18 -10.11
CA PRO A 46 -18.51 14.05 -10.25
C PRO A 46 -17.77 15.39 -10.25
N GLU A 47 -18.40 16.48 -10.69
CA GLU A 47 -17.76 17.80 -10.75
C GLU A 47 -17.74 18.43 -9.36
N GLN A 48 -18.84 18.36 -8.62
CA GLN A 48 -18.92 18.90 -7.27
C GLN A 48 -18.08 18.07 -6.27
N ASN A 49 -17.97 16.76 -6.48
CA ASN A 49 -17.28 15.86 -5.53
C ASN A 49 -15.81 15.55 -5.89
N LYS A 50 -15.26 16.20 -6.93
CA LYS A 50 -13.91 15.94 -7.43
C LYS A 50 -12.83 16.03 -6.34
N ASP A 51 -12.89 17.07 -5.51
CA ASP A 51 -11.91 17.29 -4.44
C ASP A 51 -11.99 16.23 -3.35
N ALA A 52 -13.21 15.80 -2.99
CA ALA A 52 -13.43 14.74 -2.03
C ALA A 52 -12.88 13.40 -2.57
N VAL A 53 -13.17 13.07 -3.83
CA VAL A 53 -12.65 11.86 -4.49
C VAL A 53 -11.12 11.91 -4.60
N MET A 54 -10.53 13.06 -4.90
CA MET A 54 -9.08 13.26 -4.96
C MET A 54 -8.43 13.03 -3.59
N LEU A 55 -8.98 13.62 -2.52
CA LEU A 55 -8.48 13.44 -1.15
C LEU A 55 -8.53 11.97 -0.71
N LEU A 56 -9.65 11.29 -0.97
CA LEU A 56 -9.80 9.86 -0.67
C LEU A 56 -8.83 9.01 -1.50
N SER A 57 -8.62 9.36 -2.78
CA SER A 57 -7.65 8.69 -3.65
C SER A 57 -6.21 8.84 -3.15
N GLU A 58 -5.86 10.01 -2.65
CA GLU A 58 -4.52 10.28 -2.10
C GLU A 58 -4.29 9.51 -0.80
N HIS A 59 -5.26 9.55 0.12
CA HIS A 59 -5.22 8.72 1.33
C HIS A 59 -5.08 7.24 0.98
N PHE A 60 -5.78 6.79 -0.07
CA PHE A 60 -5.70 5.41 -0.52
C PHE A 60 -4.30 5.06 -1.05
N ARG A 61 -3.72 5.87 -1.93
CA ARG A 61 -2.38 5.61 -2.51
C ARG A 61 -1.24 5.63 -1.49
N THR A 62 -1.33 6.50 -0.47
CA THR A 62 -0.28 6.69 0.53
C THR A 62 -0.31 5.63 1.64
N ARG A 63 -1.51 5.22 2.07
CA ARG A 63 -1.69 4.22 3.14
C ARG A 63 -1.75 2.79 2.59
N PHE A 64 -2.29 2.61 1.39
CA PHE A 64 -2.33 1.34 0.67
C PHE A 64 -1.33 1.33 -0.48
N ARG A 65 -0.06 1.67 -0.18
CA ARG A 65 1.03 1.32 -1.10
C ARG A 65 0.84 -0.15 -1.51
N MET A 66 0.57 -0.36 -2.80
CA MET A 66 0.74 -1.66 -3.47
C MET A 66 1.98 -2.28 -2.84
N THR A 67 1.81 -3.51 -2.37
CA THR A 67 2.87 -4.38 -1.87
C THR A 67 4.22 -4.01 -2.50
N ASP A 68 5.30 -3.99 -1.70
CA ASP A 68 6.68 -3.87 -2.22
C ASP A 68 7.08 -5.07 -3.14
N ARG A 69 6.10 -5.84 -3.65
CA ARG A 69 6.16 -7.01 -4.51
C ARG A 69 4.99 -6.99 -5.52
N PRO A 70 5.07 -6.19 -6.57
CA PRO A 70 4.10 -6.23 -7.68
C PRO A 70 4.15 -7.54 -8.49
N GLU A 71 5.19 -8.36 -8.34
CA GLU A 71 5.40 -9.60 -9.11
C GLU A 71 4.51 -10.79 -8.69
N GLU A 72 3.96 -10.81 -7.46
CA GLU A 72 3.06 -11.89 -7.02
C GLU A 72 1.68 -11.86 -7.73
N PHE A 73 1.34 -10.77 -8.43
CA PHE A 73 0.06 -10.65 -9.15
C PHE A 73 0.17 -11.05 -10.63
N VAL A 74 1.38 -11.20 -11.18
CA VAL A 74 1.61 -11.62 -12.58
C VAL A 74 2.17 -13.05 -12.56
N GLY A 75 1.33 -14.01 -12.17
CA GLY A 75 1.80 -15.39 -12.01
C GLY A 75 0.71 -16.41 -11.68
N ASN A 76 -0.33 -16.49 -12.50
CA ASN A 76 -0.96 -17.78 -12.84
C ASN A 76 -1.96 -17.64 -14.00
N PRO A 77 -1.52 -17.84 -15.26
CA PRO A 77 -2.41 -18.20 -16.35
C PRO A 77 -2.50 -19.72 -16.41
N SER A 78 -3.07 -20.37 -15.41
CA SER A 78 -3.45 -21.79 -15.49
C SER A 78 -4.53 -22.11 -14.45
N LEU A 79 -5.79 -21.98 -14.86
CA LEU A 79 -6.91 -22.87 -14.54
C LEU A 79 -8.05 -22.56 -15.52
#